data_AF-A0A7V9I729-F1
#
_entry.id   AF-A0A7V9I729-F1
#
_cell.length_a   1.000
_cell.length_b   1.000
_cell.length_c   1.000
_cell.angle_alpha   90.00
_cell.angle_beta   90.00
_cell.angle_gamma   90.00
#
_symmetry.space_group_name_H-M   'P 1'
#
loop_
_entity.id
_entity.type
_entity.pdbx_description
1 polymer ?
#
loop_
_entity_poly.entity_id
_entity_poly.type
_entity_poly.pdbx_seq_one_letter_code
_entity_poly.pdbx_strand_id
1 'polypeptide(L)' 'MDAEDRVRRLKSFALGGLLGASAAMATVRRRRRRRKGGPVGLAAFEGAPCYQETLEERSK' A
#
# COMPACT_ATOMS: atom_id res chain seq x y z
N MET A 1 -12.02 40.12 -13.10
CA MET A 1 -11.48 39.14 -12.15
C MET A 1 -12.36 37.89 -12.16
N ASP A 2 -12.13 36.95 -13.09
CA ASP A 2 -12.92 35.70 -13.16
C ASP A 2 -12.05 34.51 -13.62
N ALA A 3 -11.19 34.74 -14.62
CA ALA A 3 -10.32 33.70 -15.16
C ALA A 3 -9.24 33.22 -14.16
N GLU A 4 -8.56 34.15 -13.48
CA GLU A 4 -7.50 33.81 -12.51
C GLU A 4 -8.01 33.04 -11.29
N ASP A 5 -9.20 33.41 -10.78
CA ASP A 5 -9.84 32.69 -9.67
C ASP A 5 -10.25 31.27 -10.06
N ARG A 6 -10.75 31.10 -11.29
CA ARG A 6 -11.11 29.78 -11.82
C ARG A 6 -9.89 28.87 -11.95
N VAL A 7 -8.77 29.40 -12.48
CA VAL A 7 -7.51 28.67 -12.61
C VAL A 7 -6.95 28.30 -11.24
N ARG A 8 -7.03 29.21 -10.25
CA ARG A 8 -6.57 28.94 -8.89
C ARG A 8 -7.35 27.82 -8.22
N ARG A 9 -8.68 27.79 -8.38
CA ARG A 9 -9.53 26.69 -7.87
C ARG A 9 -9.20 25.35 -8.54
N LEU A 10 -9.06 25.32 -9.87
CA LEU A 10 -8.67 24.12 -10.61
C LEU A 10 -7.31 23.56 -10.14
N LYS A 11 -6.33 24.45 -9.92
CA LYS A 11 -5.03 24.07 -9.35
C LYS A 11 -5.16 23.45 -7.97
N SER A 12 -5.96 24.03 -7.08
CA SER A 12 -6.20 23.47 -5.74
C SER A 12 -6.85 22.09 -5.80
N PHE A 13 -7.82 21.86 -6.70
CA PHE A 13 -8.41 20.54 -6.90
C PHE A 13 -7.42 19.52 -7.45
N ALA A 14 -6.59 19.91 -8.43
CA ALA A 14 -5.58 19.02 -9.00
C ALA A 14 -4.52 18.62 -7.96
N LEU A 15 -4.07 19.58 -7.15
CA LEU A 15 -3.12 19.32 -6.07
C LEU A 15 -3.73 18.45 -4.97
N GLY A 16 -4.98 18.71 -4.57
CA GLY A 16 -5.69 17.88 -3.60
C GLY A 16 -5.89 16.45 -4.10
N GLY A 17 -6.28 16.29 -5.37
CA GLY A 17 -6.42 14.99 -6.02
C GLY A 17 -5.10 14.22 -6.09
N LEU A 18 -4.00 14.90 -6.46
CA LEU A 18 -2.68 14.29 -6.53
C LEU A 18 -2.18 13.82 -5.16
N LEU A 19 -2.35 14.63 -4.12
CA LEU A 19 -1.99 14.25 -2.74
C LEU A 19 -2.82 13.04 -2.28
N GLY A 20 -4.14 13.05 -2.52
CA GLY A 20 -5.03 11.95 -2.15
C GLY A 20 -4.67 10.64 -2.86
N ALA A 21 -4.43 10.69 -4.17
CA ALA A 21 -4.00 9.53 -4.96
C ALA A 21 -2.65 8.98 -4.49
N SER A 22 -1.70 9.87 -4.18
CA SER A 22 -0.37 9.48 -3.68
C SER A 22 -0.46 8.79 -2.33
N ALA A 23 -1.28 9.32 -1.41
CA ALA A 23 -1.52 8.70 -0.11
C ALA A 23 -2.18 7.32 -0.25
N ALA A 24 -3.21 7.19 -1.10
CA ALA A 24 -3.86 5.91 -1.37
C ALA A 24 -2.88 4.87 -1.96
N MET A 25 -2.03 5.29 -2.91
CA MET A 25 -1.01 4.41 -3.47
C MET A 25 0.03 4.00 -2.42
N ALA A 26 0.45 4.91 -1.55
CA ALA A 26 1.39 4.62 -0.47
C ALA A 26 0.80 3.62 0.53
N THR A 27 -0.49 3.74 0.88
CA THR A 27 -1.15 2.81 1.80
C THR A 27 -1.30 1.41 1.19
N VAL A 28 -1.67 1.31 -0.09
CA VAL A 28 -1.72 0.05 -0.82
C VAL A 28 -0.34 -0.61 -0.88
N ARG A 29 0.71 0.16 -1.21
CA ARG A 29 2.10 -0.35 -1.25
C ARG A 29 2.57 -0.81 0.13
N ARG A 30 2.27 -0.06 1.20
CA ARG A 30 2.62 -0.43 2.58
C ARG A 30 1.90 -1.70 3.02
N ARG A 31 0.62 -1.85 2.68
CA ARG A 31 -0.16 -3.06 2.97
C ARG A 31 0.40 -4.28 2.25
N ARG A 32 0.78 -4.15 0.97
CA ARG A 32 1.43 -5.24 0.21
C ARG A 32 2.78 -5.64 0.82
N ARG A 33 3.60 -4.69 1.25
CA ARG A 33 4.89 -5.01 1.92
C ARG A 33 4.69 -5.74 3.25
N ARG A 34 3.75 -5.30 4.08
CA ARG A 34 3.43 -5.98 5.36
C ARG A 34 2.85 -7.38 5.19
N ARG A 35 2.25 -7.72 4.05
CA ARG A 35 1.83 -9.10 3.76
C ARG A 35 2.97 -10.01 3.35
N LYS A 36 4.07 -9.45 2.82
CA LYS A 36 5.24 -10.21 2.38
C LYS A 36 6.31 -10.39 3.46
N GLY A 37 6.37 -9.50 4.45
CA GLY A 37 7.16 -9.71 5.65
C GLY A 37 6.23 -10.08 6.79
N GLY A 38 6.26 -11.34 7.22
CA GLY A 38 5.61 -11.76 8.46
C GLY A 38 6.05 -10.92 9.66
N PRO A 39 5.38 -11.04 10.82
CA PRO A 39 5.86 -10.37 12.03
C PRO A 39 7.31 -10.75 12.31
N VAL A 40 8.15 -9.76 12.66
CA VAL A 40 9.63 -9.86 12.71
C VAL A 40 10.12 -11.08 13.52
N GLY A 41 9.36 -11.53 14.52
CA GLY A 41 9.71 -12.68 15.35
C GLY A 41 9.36 -14.06 14.78
N LEU A 42 8.56 -14.16 13.71
CA LEU A 42 8.20 -15.45 13.10
C LEU A 42 9.10 -15.84 11.93
N ALA A 43 10.02 -14.97 11.51
CA ALA A 43 10.96 -15.26 10.42
C ALA A 43 11.83 -16.51 10.71
N ALA A 44 12.15 -16.79 11.97
CA ALA A 44 12.89 -18.00 12.35
C ALA A 44 12.09 -19.29 12.11
N PHE A 45 10.77 -19.22 12.14
CA PHE A 45 9.87 -20.38 11.97
C PHE A 45 9.44 -20.57 10.52
N GLU A 46 9.67 -19.60 9.64
CA GLU A 46 9.36 -19.73 8.19
C GLU A 46 10.21 -20.81 7.51
N GLY A 47 11.35 -21.18 8.10
CA GLY A 47 12.20 -22.30 7.64
C GLY A 47 11.84 -23.66 8.24
N ALA A 48 10.84 -23.74 9.13
CA ALA A 48 10.45 -25.02 9.73
C ALA A 48 9.71 -25.90 8.71
N PRO A 49 10.00 -27.22 8.64
CA PRO A 49 9.34 -28.12 7.68
C PRO A 49 7.82 -28.09 7.81
N CYS A 50 7.31 -28.08 9.05
CA CYS A 50 5.89 -28.02 9.33
C CYS A 50 5.22 -26.73 8.87
N TYR A 51 5.94 -25.61 8.77
CA TYR A 51 5.39 -24.36 8.25
C TYR A 51 5.27 -24.42 6.72
N GLN A 52 6.26 -25.00 6.04
CA GLN A 52 6.26 -25.14 4.58
C GLN A 52 5.12 -26.05 4.09
N GLU A 53 4.91 -27.19 4.74
CA GLU A 53 3.79 -28.10 4.41
C GLU A 53 2.44 -27.38 4.49
N THR A 54 2.20 -26.57 5.54
CA THR A 54 0.93 -25.82 5.67
C THR A 54 0.74 -24.72 4.62
N LEU A 55 1.82 -24.17 4.06
CA LEU A 55 1.74 -23.21 2.96
C LEU A 55 1.41 -23.92 1.65
N GLU A 56 1.97 -25.09 1.41
CA GLU A 56 1.70 -25.91 0.23
C GLU A 56 0.25 -26.40 0.19
N GLU A 57 -0.29 -26.85 1.34
CA GLU A 57 -1.70 -27.24 1.46
C GLU A 57 -2.67 -26.08 1.16
N ARG A 58 -2.34 -24.85 1.60
CA ARG A 58 -3.18 -23.67 1.36
C ARG A 58 -3.09 -23.10 -0.06
N SER A 59 -2.05 -23.45 -0.81
CA SER A 59 -1.87 -22.99 -2.19
C SER A 59 -2.53 -23.92 -3.22
N LYS A 60 -3.06 -25.06 -2.78
CA LYS A 60 -3.76 -26.05 -3.60
C LYS A 60 -5.25 -25.79 -3.61
#